data_AF-A0A2V9U434-F1
#
_entry.id   AF-A0A2V9U434-F1
#
_cell.length_a   1.000
_cell.length_b   1.000
_cell.length_c   1.000
_cell.angle_alpha   90.00
_cell.angle_beta   90.00
_cell.angle_gamma   90.00
#
_symmetry.space_group_name_H-M   'P 1'
#
loop_
_entity.id
_entity.type
_entity.pdbx_description
1 polymer ?
#
loop_
_entity_poly.entity_id
_entity_poly.type
_entity_poly.pdbx_seq_one_letter_code
_entity_poly.pdbx_strand_id
1 'polypeptide(L)'
;MADEVLTLAGTSALSDEEVVERVLAGDTALYEVVMRRYNTRLYRVARAILKNDGEAEDVMQDAYVRAFQYLGQFAGRSKFSTWLTRIAVHEAL
;
A
#
# COMPACT_ATOMS: atom_id res chain seq x y z
N MET A 1 3.07 -24.31 8.17
CA MET A 1 4.15 -23.51 8.79
C MET A 1 5.37 -23.34 7.88
N ALA A 2 5.94 -24.39 7.27
CA ALA A 2 7.08 -24.23 6.35
C ALA A 2 6.70 -23.68 4.96
N ASP A 3 5.47 -23.96 4.50
CA ASP A 3 4.98 -23.56 3.17
C ASP A 3 4.70 -22.05 3.05
N GLU A 4 4.31 -21.41 4.16
CA GLU A 4 3.97 -19.97 4.21
C GLU A 4 5.21 -19.08 4.15
N VAL A 5 6.34 -19.53 4.72
CA VAL A 5 7.61 -18.79 4.71
C VAL A 5 8.30 -18.83 3.34
N LEU A 6 8.14 -19.92 2.58
CA LEU A 6 8.70 -20.09 1.24
C LEU A 6 7.98 -19.20 0.20
N THR A 7 6.69 -18.93 0.35
CA THR A 7 5.95 -17.98 -0.51
C THR A 7 6.38 -16.53 -0.25
N LEU A 8 6.73 -16.17 0.99
CA LEU A 8 7.02 -14.78 1.41
C LEU A 8 8.35 -14.20 0.89
N ALA A 9 9.36 -15.04 0.65
CA ALA A 9 10.63 -14.57 0.08
C ALA A 9 10.47 -14.19 -1.41
N GLY A 10 9.68 -14.97 -2.16
CA GLY A 10 9.45 -14.75 -3.60
C GLY A 10 8.58 -13.54 -3.92
N THR A 11 7.67 -13.15 -3.02
CA THR A 11 6.78 -12.00 -3.22
C THR A 11 7.47 -10.66 -3.02
N SER A 12 8.55 -10.62 -2.23
CA SER A 12 9.37 -9.41 -2.06
C SER A 12 10.06 -8.95 -3.35
N ALA A 13 10.29 -9.87 -4.30
CA ALA A 13 10.96 -9.61 -5.58
C ALA A 13 10.01 -9.05 -6.66
N LEU A 14 8.70 -9.14 -6.49
CA LEU A 14 7.74 -8.61 -7.46
C LEU A 14 7.84 -7.08 -7.54
N SER A 15 7.76 -6.49 -8.72
CA SER A 15 7.51 -5.05 -8.85
C SER A 15 6.15 -4.67 -8.22
N ASP A 16 5.93 -3.38 -8.00
CA ASP A 16 4.61 -2.95 -7.50
C ASP A 16 3.53 -3.21 -8.55
N GLU A 17 3.86 -3.01 -9.82
CA GLU A 17 2.98 -3.29 -10.96
C GLU A 17 2.55 -4.77 -11.01
N GLU A 18 3.49 -5.71 -10.85
CA GLU A 18 3.17 -7.14 -10.78
C GLU A 18 2.29 -7.50 -9.58
N VAL A 19 2.54 -6.88 -8.42
CA VAL A 19 1.67 -7.06 -7.24
C VAL A 19 0.26 -6.54 -7.55
N VAL A 20 0.14 -5.34 -8.14
CA VAL A 20 -1.16 -4.77 -8.52
C VAL A 20 -1.90 -5.68 -9.48
N GLU A 21 -1.25 -6.15 -10.55
CA GLU A 21 -1.87 -7.04 -11.54
C GLU A 21 -2.42 -8.31 -10.90
N ARG A 22 -1.66 -8.96 -10.01
CA ARG A 22 -2.11 -10.19 -9.34
C ARG A 22 -3.22 -9.94 -8.32
N VAL A 23 -3.15 -8.85 -7.57
CA VAL A 23 -4.23 -8.46 -6.65
C VAL A 23 -5.53 -8.24 -7.42
N LEU A 24 -5.47 -7.57 -8.58
CA LEU A 24 -6.64 -7.38 -9.46
C LEU A 24 -7.12 -8.69 -10.10
N ALA A 25 -6.24 -9.66 -10.29
CA ALA A 25 -6.57 -11.01 -10.75
C ALA A 25 -7.19 -11.91 -9.66
N GLY A 26 -7.25 -11.44 -8.40
CA GLY A 26 -7.90 -12.15 -7.29
C GLY A 26 -6.95 -12.59 -6.17
N ASP A 27 -5.63 -12.48 -6.34
CA ASP A 27 -4.62 -12.81 -5.32
C ASP A 27 -4.50 -11.69 -4.28
N THR A 28 -5.62 -11.37 -3.62
CA THR A 28 -5.74 -10.22 -2.71
C THR A 28 -4.76 -10.24 -1.55
N ALA A 29 -4.29 -11.43 -1.12
CA ALA A 29 -3.26 -11.58 -0.10
C ALA A 29 -1.92 -10.90 -0.48
N LEU A 30 -1.62 -10.76 -1.78
CA LEU A 30 -0.41 -10.06 -2.24
C LEU A 30 -0.44 -8.56 -1.95
N TYR A 31 -1.59 -7.99 -1.60
CA TYR A 31 -1.68 -6.59 -1.19
C TYR A 31 -0.89 -6.30 0.09
N GLU A 32 -0.64 -7.32 0.93
CA GLU A 32 0.23 -7.20 2.10
C GLU A 32 1.67 -6.78 1.72
N VAL A 33 2.15 -7.15 0.53
CA VAL A 33 3.46 -6.73 0.01
C VAL A 33 3.51 -5.21 -0.15
N VAL A 34 2.45 -4.61 -0.70
CA VAL A 34 2.30 -3.15 -0.81
C VAL A 34 2.31 -2.52 0.59
N MET A 35 1.53 -3.05 1.53
CA MET A 35 1.48 -2.54 2.89
C MET A 35 2.87 -2.53 3.53
N ARG A 36 3.57 -3.67 3.53
CA ARG A 36 4.91 -3.83 4.11
C ARG A 36 5.94 -2.89 3.48
N ARG A 37 5.93 -2.72 2.16
CA ARG A 37 6.87 -1.83 1.44
C ARG A 37 6.68 -0.36 1.80
N TYR A 38 5.43 0.06 2.03
CA TYR A 38 5.07 1.46 2.08
C TYR A 38 4.70 1.99 3.46
N ASN A 39 4.55 1.11 4.46
CA ASN A 39 4.08 1.45 5.81
C ASN A 39 4.85 2.65 6.41
N THR A 40 6.18 2.54 6.52
CA THR A 40 7.03 3.61 7.05
C THR A 40 6.90 4.93 6.28
N ARG A 41 6.68 4.89 4.96
CA ARG A 41 6.52 6.10 4.15
C ARG A 41 5.16 6.75 4.43
N LEU A 42 4.07 6.00 4.38
CA LEU A 42 2.72 6.54 4.55
C LEU A 42 2.53 7.09 5.96
N TYR A 43 3.01 6.35 6.98
CA TYR A 43 2.99 6.83 8.35
C TYR A 43 3.73 8.18 8.48
N ARG A 44 4.94 8.31 7.92
CA ARG A 44 5.69 9.58 7.95
C ARG A 44 4.96 10.73 7.24
N VAL A 45 4.28 10.45 6.13
CA VAL A 45 3.50 11.45 5.38
C VAL A 45 2.29 11.91 6.19
N ALA A 46 1.47 10.98 6.69
CA ALA A 46 0.30 11.31 7.50
C ALA A 46 0.69 12.05 8.79
N ARG A 47 1.72 11.56 9.50
CA ARG A 47 2.25 12.18 10.72
C ARG A 47 2.78 13.59 10.50
N ALA A 48 3.36 13.88 9.34
CA ALA A 48 3.83 15.23 9.02
C ALA A 48 2.67 16.24 8.87
N ILE A 49 1.49 15.78 8.47
CA ILE A 49 0.29 16.60 8.29
C ILE A 49 -0.46 16.74 9.61
N LEU A 50 -0.79 15.61 10.24
CA LEU A 50 -1.67 15.55 11.42
C LEU A 50 -0.96 15.88 12.73
N LYS A 51 0.35 15.64 12.81
CA LYS A 51 1.16 15.82 14.03
C LYS A 51 0.66 15.04 15.25
N ASN A 52 -0.12 13.97 15.03
CA ASN A 52 -0.63 13.02 16.02
C ASN A 52 -0.35 11.59 15.52
N ASP A 53 0.04 10.67 16.43
CA ASP A 53 0.52 9.33 16.10
C ASP A 53 -0.65 8.41 15.82
N GLY A 54 -1.66 8.44 16.70
CA GLY A 54 -2.88 7.66 16.54
C GLY A 54 -3.63 8.07 15.28
N GLU A 55 -3.83 9.39 15.08
CA GLU A 55 -4.50 9.87 13.86
C GLU A 55 -3.70 9.53 12.60
N ALA A 56 -2.37 9.54 12.65
CA ALA A 56 -1.55 9.15 11.51
C ALA A 56 -1.63 7.65 11.20
N GLU A 57 -1.74 6.80 12.22
CA GLU A 57 -1.98 5.37 12.04
C GLU A 57 -3.37 5.11 11.45
N ASP A 58 -4.41 5.78 11.96
CA ASP A 58 -5.78 5.66 11.48
C ASP A 58 -5.89 6.09 10.01
N VAL A 59 -5.38 7.28 9.67
CA VAL A 59 -5.37 7.80 8.29
C VAL A 59 -4.54 6.92 7.35
N MET A 60 -3.42 6.37 7.82
CA MET A 60 -2.65 5.43 7.02
C MET A 60 -3.46 4.16 6.69
N GLN A 61 -4.21 3.63 7.66
CA GLN A 61 -5.07 2.47 7.44
C GLN A 61 -6.18 2.80 6.43
N ASP A 62 -6.85 3.94 6.59
CA ASP A 62 -7.88 4.40 5.65
C ASP A 62 -7.31 4.59 4.24
N ALA A 63 -6.10 5.14 4.12
CA ALA A 63 -5.42 5.28 2.84
C ALA A 63 -5.16 3.94 2.15
N TYR A 64 -4.83 2.88 2.90
CA TYR A 64 -4.70 1.53 2.34
C TYR A 64 -6.05 0.96 1.89
N VAL A 65 -7.11 1.14 2.68
CA VAL A 65 -8.46 0.71 2.28
C VAL A 65 -8.88 1.40 0.99
N ARG A 66 -8.66 2.72 0.89
CA ARG A 66 -8.95 3.52 -0.31
C ARG A 66 -8.09 3.11 -1.50
N ALA A 67 -6.80 2.89 -1.29
CA ALA A 67 -5.91 2.41 -2.34
C ALA A 67 -6.34 1.03 -2.85
N PHE A 68 -6.78 0.12 -1.99
CA PHE A 68 -7.32 -1.17 -2.43
C PHE A 68 -8.60 -0.99 -3.27
N GLN A 69 -9.54 -0.17 -2.81
CA GLN A 69 -10.80 0.13 -3.54
C GLN A 69 -10.54 0.74 -4.92
N TYR A 70 -9.53 1.60 -5.04
CA TYR A 70 -9.17 2.29 -6.29
C TYR A 70 -8.05 1.61 -7.07
N LEU A 71 -7.62 0.42 -6.68
CA LEU A 71 -6.45 -0.23 -7.26
C LEU A 71 -6.60 -0.46 -8.77
N GLY A 72 -7.80 -0.80 -9.22
CA GLY A 72 -8.11 -0.96 -10.65
C GLY A 72 -8.05 0.34 -11.47
N GLN A 73 -7.96 1.49 -10.81
CA GLN A 73 -7.80 2.79 -11.45
C GLN A 73 -6.32 3.21 -11.55
N PHE A 74 -5.40 2.44 -10.97
CA PHE A 74 -3.97 2.66 -11.14
C PHE A 74 -3.56 2.33 -12.58
N ALA A 75 -3.45 3.38 -13.41
CA ALA A 75 -3.17 3.25 -14.84
C ALA A 75 -1.67 3.33 -15.19
N GLY A 76 -0.76 3.17 -14.23
CA GLY A 76 0.69 3.21 -14.48
C GLY A 76 1.25 4.56 -14.98
N ARG A 77 0.46 5.65 -14.94
CA ARG A 77 0.88 6.99 -15.40
C ARG A 77 1.87 7.69 -14.46
N SER A 78 2.07 7.14 -13.28
CA SER A 78 3.07 7.55 -12.30
C SER A 78 3.58 6.32 -11.56
N LYS A 79 4.67 6.46 -10.82
CA LYS A 79 5.11 5.40 -9.89
C LYS A 79 3.99 5.09 -8.92
N PHE A 80 3.78 3.81 -8.63
CA PHE A 80 2.80 3.36 -7.64
C PHE A 80 2.96 4.09 -6.29
N SER A 81 4.21 4.25 -5.82
CA SER A 81 4.53 5.02 -4.61
C SER A 81 4.00 6.47 -4.63
N THR A 82 4.00 7.14 -5.78
CA THR A 82 3.47 8.51 -5.93
C THR A 82 1.95 8.50 -5.85
N TRP A 83 1.30 7.55 -6.54
CA TRP A 83 -0.15 7.40 -6.50
C TRP A 83 -0.66 7.09 -5.09
N LEU A 84 -0.02 6.14 -4.40
CA LEU A 84 -0.37 5.76 -3.03
C LEU A 84 -0.14 6.91 -2.04
N THR A 85 0.98 7.63 -2.17
CA THR A 85 1.26 8.80 -1.32
C THR A 85 0.20 9.88 -1.48
N ARG A 86 -0.32 10.10 -2.71
CA ARG A 86 -1.38 11.08 -2.95
C ARG A 86 -2.69 10.71 -2.26
N ILE A 87 -3.01 9.42 -2.18
CA ILE A 87 -4.19 8.94 -1.42
C ILE A 87 -3.99 9.25 0.06
N ALA A 88 -2.84 8.90 0.64
CA ALA A 88 -2.56 9.18 2.05
C ALA A 88 -2.58 10.68 2.39
N VAL A 89 -2.09 11.54 1.49
CA VAL A 89 -2.20 13.00 1.66
C VAL A 89 -3.65 13.47 1.61
N HIS A 90 -4.50 12.89 0.75
CA HIS A 90 -5.92 13.21 0.70
C HIS A 90 -6.60 12.84 2.02
N GLU A 91 -6.40 11.63 2.51
CA GLU A 91 -7.04 11.18 3.76
C GLU A 91 -6.54 11.95 5.01
N ALA A 92 -5.37 12.61 4.94
CA ALA A 92 -4.79 13.39 6.03
C ALA A 92 -5.22 14.87 6.07
N LEU A 93 -5.94 15.36 5.07
CA LEU A 93 -6.36 16.77 4.92
C LEU A 93 -7.85 16.95 5.24
#